data_AF-A0AAJ3TPD6-F1
#
_entry.id   AF-A0AAJ3TPD6-F1
#
_cell.length_a   1.000
_cell.length_b   1.000
_cell.length_c   1.000
_cell.angle_alpha   90.00
_cell.angle_beta   90.00
_cell.angle_gamma   90.00
#
_symmetry.space_group_name_H-M   'P 1'
#
loop_
_entity.id
_entity.type
_entity.pdbx_description
1 polymer ?
#
loop_
_entity_poly.entity_id
_entity_poly.type
_entity_poly.pdbx_seq_one_letter_code
_entity_poly.pdbx_strand_id
1 'polypeptide(L)'
;MYEVKKVNWLRILLFYVLILFVTYLSRKLPNLLTLLLSQFSDLHFTWNYNHGIAVTIISFLFYRFSGIKQEITFLGTHKIKALLFPVILFIGYSAHGMNNDNEINKHLWAFIFCAFMLVYNIMEEYTWRGYLAESLGKINLIIKGIISGVFWAIWHLLIFSDFKQYGGFGVFLAFCIVFSVILTFSVSKSKAILVPATIHTLLVSTNIVTLICFALFAIILFTWNKSFTKEEQLSKAE
;
A
#
# COMPACT_ATOMS: atom_id res chain seq x y z
N MET A 1 7.41 9.55 -24.55
CA MET A 1 7.64 8.21 -25.17
C MET A 1 9.07 7.70 -25.03
N TYR A 2 10.11 8.54 -25.06
CA TYR A 2 11.51 8.08 -24.99
C TYR A 2 11.85 7.23 -23.74
N GLU A 3 11.47 7.68 -22.54
CA GLU A 3 11.71 6.93 -21.30
C GLU A 3 10.95 5.60 -21.22
N VAL A 4 9.79 5.49 -21.90
CA VAL A 4 9.00 4.24 -21.97
C VAL A 4 9.76 3.16 -22.74
N LYS A 5 10.52 3.54 -23.77
CA LYS A 5 11.33 2.61 -24.57
C LYS A 5 12.53 2.05 -23.82
N LYS A 6 12.98 2.71 -22.75
CA LYS A 6 14.12 2.27 -21.93
C LYS A 6 13.75 1.25 -20.85
N VAL A 7 12.46 1.05 -20.60
CA VAL A 7 12.00 0.07 -19.63
C VAL A 7 12.20 -1.34 -20.18
N ASN A 8 12.77 -2.21 -19.34
CA ASN A 8 12.85 -3.64 -19.64
C ASN A 8 11.46 -4.28 -19.43
N TRP A 9 10.63 -4.22 -20.47
CA TRP A 9 9.26 -4.74 -20.45
C TRP A 9 9.18 -6.25 -20.26
N LEU A 10 10.19 -7.01 -20.73
CA LEU A 10 10.25 -8.45 -20.51
C LEU A 10 10.35 -8.76 -19.01
N ARG A 11 11.20 -8.04 -18.27
CA ARG A 11 11.30 -8.18 -16.81
C ARG A 11 9.99 -7.81 -16.11
N ILE A 12 9.34 -6.72 -16.53
CA ILE A 12 8.04 -6.31 -15.97
C ILE A 12 6.99 -7.40 -16.19
N LEU A 13 6.94 -7.97 -17.39
CA LEU A 13 6.02 -9.05 -17.74
C LEU A 13 6.30 -10.32 -16.92
N LEU A 14 7.56 -10.74 -16.82
CA LEU A 14 7.96 -11.91 -16.02
C LEU A 14 7.62 -11.73 -14.54
N PHE A 15 7.92 -10.55 -13.99
CA PHE A 15 7.54 -10.19 -12.62
C PHE A 15 6.03 -10.31 -12.43
N TYR A 16 5.25 -9.70 -13.32
CA TYR A 16 3.81 -9.65 -13.17
C TYR A 16 3.13 -11.02 -13.36
N VAL A 17 3.58 -11.83 -14.33
CA VAL A 17 3.11 -13.21 -14.51
C VAL A 17 3.41 -14.05 -13.27
N LEU A 18 4.60 -13.90 -12.68
CA LEU A 18 4.95 -14.64 -11.47
C LEU A 18 4.09 -14.20 -10.28
N ILE A 19 3.85 -12.90 -10.13
CA ILE A 19 2.92 -12.34 -9.12
C ILE A 19 1.54 -12.99 -9.23
N LEU A 20 0.95 -13.02 -10.42
CA LEU A 20 -0.36 -13.66 -10.65
C LEU A 20 -0.32 -15.16 -10.29
N PHE A 21 0.72 -15.87 -10.73
CA PHE A 21 0.88 -17.30 -10.47
C PHE A 21 1.00 -17.62 -8.97
N VAL A 22 1.87 -16.92 -8.23
CA VAL A 22 2.04 -17.17 -6.79
C VAL A 22 0.83 -16.73 -5.98
N THR A 23 0.12 -15.68 -6.40
CA THR A 23 -1.14 -15.28 -5.77
C THR A 23 -2.20 -16.36 -5.94
N TYR A 24 -2.35 -16.91 -7.15
CA TYR A 24 -3.29 -18.02 -7.38
C TYR A 24 -2.96 -19.24 -6.50
N LEU A 25 -1.69 -19.64 -6.41
CA LEU A 25 -1.28 -20.78 -5.59
C LEU A 25 -1.44 -20.51 -4.08
N SER A 26 -1.00 -19.35 -3.60
CA SER A 26 -1.03 -19.01 -2.17
C SER A 26 -2.45 -18.96 -1.59
N ARG A 27 -3.44 -18.61 -2.41
CA ARG A 27 -4.86 -18.64 -2.01
C ARG A 27 -5.45 -20.04 -1.86
N LYS A 28 -4.84 -21.05 -2.47
CA LYS A 28 -5.24 -22.46 -2.26
C LYS A 28 -4.71 -23.03 -0.95
N LEU A 29 -3.76 -22.35 -0.32
CA LEU A 29 -3.21 -22.76 0.97
C LEU A 29 -4.10 -22.26 2.12
N PRO A 30 -4.14 -22.98 3.25
CA PRO A 30 -4.77 -22.49 4.46
C PRO A 30 -4.25 -21.11 4.86
N ASN A 31 -5.12 -20.26 5.42
CA ASN A 31 -4.72 -18.91 5.85
C ASN A 31 -3.68 -19.01 6.97
N LEU A 32 -2.42 -18.68 6.66
CA LEU A 32 -1.32 -18.80 7.61
C LEU A 32 -1.54 -17.92 8.83
N LEU A 33 -2.10 -16.72 8.65
CA LEU A 33 -2.38 -15.82 9.76
C LEU A 33 -3.39 -16.43 10.72
N THR A 34 -4.51 -16.95 10.20
CA THR A 34 -5.52 -17.62 11.04
C THR A 34 -4.94 -18.83 11.76
N LEU A 35 -4.13 -19.65 11.07
CA LEU A 35 -3.48 -20.80 11.69
C LEU A 35 -2.57 -20.39 12.85
N LEU A 36 -1.76 -19.35 12.67
CA LEU A 36 -0.88 -18.84 13.73
C LEU A 36 -1.68 -18.23 14.89
N LEU A 37 -2.66 -17.39 14.60
CA LEU A 37 -3.47 -16.74 15.63
C LEU A 37 -4.29 -17.74 16.45
N SER A 38 -4.80 -18.80 15.83
CA SER A 38 -5.56 -19.86 16.50
C SER A 38 -4.77 -20.61 17.58
N GLN A 39 -3.45 -20.50 17.57
CA GLN A 39 -2.60 -21.08 18.63
C GLN A 39 -2.59 -20.24 19.91
N PHE A 40 -2.98 -18.96 19.84
CA PHE A 40 -2.86 -18.00 20.94
C PHE A 40 -4.17 -17.26 21.26
N SER A 41 -5.16 -17.31 20.38
CA SER A 41 -6.42 -16.58 20.49
C SER A 41 -7.52 -17.17 19.61
N ASP A 42 -8.78 -16.96 19.98
CA ASP A 42 -9.96 -17.33 19.17
C ASP A 42 -10.27 -16.30 18.07
N LEU A 43 -9.29 -15.45 17.71
CA LEU A 43 -9.49 -14.40 16.72
C LEU A 43 -9.49 -14.97 15.30
N HIS A 44 -10.61 -14.77 14.62
CA HIS A 44 -10.78 -15.23 13.24
C HIS A 44 -10.76 -14.06 12.26
N PHE A 45 -9.68 -13.95 11.50
CA PHE A 45 -9.60 -13.08 10.33
C PHE A 45 -9.98 -13.84 9.07
N THR A 46 -10.98 -13.34 8.34
CA THR A 46 -11.46 -13.93 7.07
C THR A 46 -10.56 -13.56 5.89
N TRP A 47 -9.81 -12.46 5.98
CA TRP A 47 -8.88 -12.04 4.95
C TRP A 47 -7.65 -12.96 4.89
N ASN A 48 -7.34 -13.49 3.71
CA ASN A 48 -6.21 -14.41 3.52
C ASN A 48 -4.91 -13.60 3.32
N TYR A 49 -3.95 -13.66 4.25
CA TYR A 49 -2.72 -12.88 4.15
C TYR A 49 -1.66 -13.50 3.23
N ASN A 50 -1.84 -14.75 2.82
CA ASN A 50 -0.82 -15.52 2.08
C ASN A 50 -0.45 -14.84 0.76
N HIS A 51 -1.41 -14.22 0.07
CA HIS A 51 -1.12 -13.54 -1.19
C HIS A 51 -0.30 -12.28 -0.99
N GLY A 52 -0.50 -11.53 0.09
CA GLY A 52 0.37 -10.40 0.48
C GLY A 52 1.81 -10.86 0.74
N ILE A 53 1.98 -11.96 1.48
CA ILE A 53 3.29 -12.57 1.74
C ILE A 53 3.94 -13.00 0.42
N ALA A 54 3.19 -13.68 -0.44
CA ALA A 54 3.67 -14.19 -1.72
C ALA A 54 4.18 -13.06 -2.64
N VAL A 55 3.42 -11.97 -2.80
CA VAL A 55 3.84 -10.85 -3.64
C VAL A 55 5.08 -10.13 -3.08
N THR A 56 5.20 -10.08 -1.75
CA THR A 56 6.38 -9.50 -1.08
C THR A 56 7.63 -10.33 -1.33
N ILE A 57 7.54 -11.66 -1.20
CA ILE A 57 8.66 -12.57 -1.48
C ILE A 57 9.12 -12.42 -2.93
N ILE A 58 8.19 -12.41 -3.88
CA ILE A 58 8.54 -12.23 -5.30
C ILE A 58 9.20 -10.87 -5.52
N SER A 59 8.65 -9.79 -4.97
CA SER A 59 9.25 -8.45 -5.07
C SER A 59 10.67 -8.41 -4.48
N PHE A 60 10.89 -9.05 -3.34
CA PHE A 60 12.21 -9.15 -2.72
C PHE A 60 13.22 -9.91 -3.61
N LEU A 61 12.83 -11.06 -4.17
CA LEU A 61 13.67 -11.82 -5.09
C LEU A 61 14.01 -11.00 -6.32
N PHE A 62 13.04 -10.29 -6.89
CA PHE A 62 13.28 -9.45 -8.04
C PHE A 62 14.19 -8.26 -7.71
N TYR A 63 14.04 -7.60 -6.55
CA TYR A 63 15.02 -6.61 -6.09
C TYR A 63 16.43 -7.20 -5.99
N ARG A 64 16.56 -8.42 -5.46
CA ARG A 64 17.86 -9.07 -5.27
C ARG A 64 18.54 -9.43 -6.59
N PHE A 65 17.80 -9.89 -7.59
CA PHE A 65 18.38 -10.50 -8.80
C PHE A 65 18.24 -9.68 -10.08
N SER A 66 17.40 -8.65 -10.12
CA SER A 66 17.13 -7.91 -11.37
C SER A 66 18.06 -6.74 -11.66
N GLY A 67 18.93 -6.37 -10.72
CA GLY A 67 19.78 -5.18 -10.79
C GLY A 67 19.04 -3.85 -10.60
N ILE A 68 17.76 -3.86 -10.23
CA ILE A 68 17.03 -2.65 -9.85
C ILE A 68 17.51 -2.18 -8.48
N LYS A 69 18.01 -0.95 -8.42
CA LYS A 69 18.40 -0.31 -7.17
C LYS A 69 17.15 0.10 -6.40
N GLN A 70 17.08 -0.34 -5.15
CA GLN A 70 16.03 0.08 -4.22
C GLN A 70 16.35 1.45 -3.62
N GLU A 71 15.66 2.49 -4.08
CA GLU A 71 15.71 3.85 -3.52
C GLU A 71 14.55 4.12 -2.55
N ILE A 72 13.41 3.48 -2.77
CA ILE A 72 12.23 3.54 -1.91
C ILE A 72 12.45 2.58 -0.74
N THR A 73 12.49 3.14 0.47
CA THR A 73 12.71 2.39 1.71
C THR A 73 11.44 2.35 2.54
N PHE A 74 11.47 1.67 3.69
CA PHE A 74 10.31 1.58 4.57
C PHE A 74 9.85 2.96 5.09
N LEU A 75 10.79 3.77 5.59
CA LEU A 75 10.51 5.09 6.19
C LEU A 75 10.90 6.29 5.29
N GLY A 76 11.55 6.04 4.16
CA GLY A 76 11.99 7.09 3.24
C GLY A 76 13.00 8.06 3.85
N THR A 77 12.97 9.30 3.37
CA THR A 77 13.96 10.33 3.75
C THR A 77 13.61 11.03 5.07
N HIS A 78 12.33 11.28 5.35
CA HIS A 78 11.85 11.94 6.56
C HIS A 78 11.07 10.98 7.46
N LYS A 79 11.80 10.21 8.27
CA LYS A 79 11.25 9.14 9.12
C LYS A 79 10.09 9.59 10.02
N ILE A 80 10.23 10.75 10.66
CA ILE A 80 9.18 11.29 11.55
C ILE A 80 7.91 11.60 10.74
N LYS A 81 8.03 12.29 9.60
CA LYS A 81 6.87 12.58 8.73
C LYS A 81 6.20 11.31 8.23
N ALA A 82 6.97 10.27 7.91
CA ALA A 82 6.42 8.96 7.53
C ALA A 82 5.66 8.28 8.67
N LEU A 83 6.17 8.33 9.91
CA LEU A 83 5.53 7.74 11.09
C LEU A 83 4.26 8.48 11.53
N LEU A 84 4.10 9.76 11.19
CA LEU A 84 2.86 10.49 11.48
C LEU A 84 1.64 9.87 10.78
N PHE A 85 1.81 9.25 9.62
CA PHE A 85 0.71 8.63 8.88
C PHE A 85 0.01 7.54 9.71
N PRO A 86 0.68 6.44 10.10
CA PRO A 86 0.03 5.39 10.87
C PRO A 86 -0.43 5.87 12.25
N VAL A 87 0.26 6.83 12.88
CA VAL A 87 -0.17 7.42 14.15
C VAL A 87 -1.54 8.09 14.00
N ILE A 88 -1.72 8.94 12.99
CA ILE A 88 -3.01 9.61 12.73
C ILE A 88 -4.10 8.58 12.40
N LEU A 89 -3.78 7.57 11.57
CA LEU A 89 -4.70 6.49 11.23
C LEU A 89 -5.19 5.78 12.50
N PHE A 90 -4.26 5.32 13.34
CA PHE A 90 -4.57 4.56 14.54
C PHE A 90 -5.34 5.39 15.56
N ILE A 91 -4.95 6.64 15.81
CA ILE A 91 -5.69 7.52 16.72
C ILE A 91 -7.11 7.77 16.19
N GLY A 92 -7.24 8.10 14.90
CA GLY A 92 -8.53 8.42 14.29
C GLY A 92 -9.52 7.24 14.37
N TYR A 93 -9.08 6.07 13.93
CA TYR A 93 -9.94 4.87 13.94
C TYR A 93 -10.18 4.32 15.33
N SER A 94 -9.17 4.34 16.22
CA SER A 94 -9.38 3.90 17.61
C SER A 94 -10.36 4.83 18.33
N ALA A 95 -10.31 6.15 18.12
CA ALA A 95 -11.28 7.08 18.71
C ALA A 95 -12.70 6.84 18.19
N HIS A 96 -12.86 6.54 16.90
CA HIS A 96 -14.16 6.26 16.30
C HIS A 96 -14.74 4.90 16.75
N GLY A 97 -13.89 3.87 16.78
CA GLY A 97 -14.26 2.49 16.99
C GLY A 97 -14.81 1.81 15.73
N MET A 98 -14.75 0.48 15.71
CA MET A 98 -15.30 -0.37 14.66
C MET A 98 -16.05 -1.54 15.31
N ASN A 99 -17.26 -1.81 14.82
CA ASN A 99 -18.04 -2.96 15.28
C ASN A 99 -17.36 -4.26 14.87
N ASN A 100 -17.52 -5.30 15.69
CA ASN A 100 -16.95 -6.62 15.45
C ASN A 100 -17.77 -7.71 16.12
N ASP A 101 -17.64 -8.91 15.55
CA ASP A 101 -18.31 -10.11 16.04
C ASP A 101 -17.46 -10.88 17.07
N ASN A 102 -16.28 -10.36 17.43
CA ASN A 102 -15.34 -10.99 18.36
C ASN A 102 -15.51 -10.52 19.81
N GLU A 103 -16.61 -9.81 20.13
CA GLU A 103 -16.91 -9.23 21.44
C GLU A 103 -15.81 -8.31 22.01
N ILE A 104 -14.87 -7.86 21.16
CA ILE A 104 -13.80 -6.94 21.56
C ILE A 104 -14.35 -5.52 21.64
N ASN A 105 -13.88 -4.74 22.63
CA ASN A 105 -14.16 -3.31 22.69
C ASN A 105 -13.92 -2.63 21.33
N LYS A 106 -14.94 -1.94 20.79
CA LYS A 106 -14.90 -1.37 19.44
C LYS A 106 -13.68 -0.49 19.13
N HIS A 107 -13.14 0.21 20.13
CA HIS A 107 -11.98 1.09 19.97
C HIS A 107 -10.68 0.28 19.85
N LEU A 108 -10.52 -0.74 20.70
CA LEU A 108 -9.41 -1.68 20.62
C LEU A 108 -9.47 -2.51 19.32
N TRP A 109 -10.67 -2.95 18.92
CA TRP A 109 -10.84 -3.67 17.67
C TRP A 109 -10.42 -2.83 16.46
N ALA A 110 -10.84 -1.56 16.41
CA ALA A 110 -10.42 -0.66 15.34
C ALA A 110 -8.89 -0.54 15.25
N PHE A 111 -8.20 -0.42 16.39
CA PHE A 111 -6.73 -0.43 16.43
C PHE A 111 -6.15 -1.71 15.84
N ILE A 112 -6.57 -2.87 16.36
CA ILE A 112 -6.10 -4.20 15.94
C ILE A 112 -6.32 -4.39 14.44
N PHE A 113 -7.54 -4.13 13.98
CA PHE A 113 -7.94 -4.31 12.60
C PHE A 113 -7.14 -3.39 11.65
N CYS A 114 -7.00 -2.11 11.99
CA CYS A 114 -6.16 -1.19 11.22
C CYS A 114 -4.68 -1.61 11.22
N ALA A 115 -4.15 -2.14 12.32
CA ALA A 115 -2.76 -2.60 12.40
C ALA A 115 -2.52 -3.80 11.46
N PHE A 116 -3.41 -4.79 11.48
CA PHE A 116 -3.36 -5.95 10.57
C PHE A 116 -3.48 -5.53 9.11
N MET A 117 -4.44 -4.65 8.80
CA MET A 117 -4.61 -4.11 7.44
C MET A 117 -3.40 -3.29 6.99
N LEU A 118 -2.75 -2.54 7.88
CA LEU A 118 -1.53 -1.81 7.56
C LEU A 118 -0.39 -2.77 7.22
N VAL A 119 -0.20 -3.85 7.98
CA VAL A 119 0.81 -4.89 7.68
C VAL A 119 0.56 -5.49 6.30
N TYR A 120 -0.70 -5.82 6.00
CA TYR A 120 -1.09 -6.33 4.69
C TYR A 120 -0.79 -5.30 3.57
N ASN A 121 -1.14 -4.04 3.78
CA ASN A 121 -0.91 -3.00 2.78
C ASN A 121 0.58 -2.66 2.62
N ILE A 122 1.42 -2.82 3.64
CA ILE A 122 2.88 -2.68 3.49
C ILE A 122 3.40 -3.71 2.49
N MET A 123 2.92 -4.96 2.56
CA MET A 123 3.28 -6.04 1.64
C MET A 123 2.87 -5.74 0.19
N GLU A 124 1.63 -5.26 0.01
CA GLU A 124 1.15 -4.83 -1.30
C GLU A 124 1.93 -3.63 -1.84
N GLU A 125 2.11 -2.59 -1.05
CA GLU A 125 2.77 -1.37 -1.50
C GLU A 125 4.27 -1.57 -1.76
N TYR A 126 4.93 -2.49 -1.05
CA TYR A 126 6.29 -2.90 -1.38
C TYR A 126 6.40 -3.46 -2.81
N THR A 127 5.36 -4.16 -3.26
CA THR A 127 5.26 -4.75 -4.60
C THR A 127 4.93 -3.68 -5.65
N TRP A 128 3.83 -2.95 -5.46
CA TRP A 128 3.28 -2.04 -6.47
C TRP A 128 3.98 -0.68 -6.50
N ARG A 129 4.26 -0.11 -5.33
CA ARG A 129 4.84 1.25 -5.17
C ARG A 129 6.33 1.22 -4.86
N GLY A 130 6.85 0.08 -4.44
CA GLY A 130 8.29 -0.22 -4.43
C GLY A 130 8.74 -0.78 -5.78
N TYR A 131 8.78 -2.11 -5.88
CA TYR A 131 9.51 -2.79 -6.96
C TYR A 131 9.01 -2.42 -8.36
N LEU A 132 7.70 -2.48 -8.60
CA LEU A 132 7.12 -2.16 -9.91
C LEU A 132 7.41 -0.69 -10.28
N ALA A 133 7.19 0.24 -9.36
CA ALA A 133 7.40 1.66 -9.61
C ALA A 133 8.86 2.01 -9.95
N GLU A 134 9.83 1.36 -9.30
CA GLU A 134 11.26 1.54 -9.60
C GLU A 134 11.69 0.84 -10.88
N SER A 135 11.10 -0.33 -11.17
CA SER A 135 11.35 -1.07 -12.41
C SER A 135 10.86 -0.34 -13.66
N LEU A 136 9.83 0.50 -13.52
CA LEU A 136 9.35 1.43 -14.56
C LEU A 136 10.27 2.65 -14.75
N GLY A 137 11.38 2.75 -14.02
CA GLY A 137 12.46 3.69 -14.28
C GLY A 137 12.05 5.16 -14.18
N LYS A 138 12.38 5.98 -15.19
CA LYS A 138 12.10 7.43 -15.20
C LYS A 138 10.80 7.79 -15.94
N ILE A 139 9.91 6.83 -16.16
CA ILE A 139 8.58 7.11 -16.73
C ILE A 139 7.84 8.13 -15.84
N ASN A 140 7.03 9.00 -16.48
CA ASN A 140 6.18 9.95 -15.78
C ASN A 140 5.29 9.27 -14.72
N LEU A 141 5.14 9.93 -13.57
CA LEU A 141 4.38 9.46 -12.42
C LEU A 141 2.96 8.98 -12.74
N ILE A 142 2.22 9.74 -13.56
CA ILE A 142 0.83 9.42 -13.92
C ILE A 142 0.82 8.10 -14.70
N ILE A 143 1.74 7.94 -15.65
CA ILE A 143 1.83 6.70 -16.45
C ILE A 143 2.21 5.52 -15.55
N LYS A 144 3.15 5.69 -14.61
CA LYS A 144 3.47 4.65 -13.62
C LYS A 144 2.24 4.27 -12.79
N GLY A 145 1.49 5.27 -12.32
CA GLY A 145 0.27 5.08 -11.57
C GLY A 145 -0.79 4.32 -12.36
N ILE A 146 -1.00 4.64 -13.64
CA ILE A 146 -1.92 3.94 -14.55
C ILE A 146 -1.50 2.49 -14.74
N ILE A 147 -0.23 2.22 -15.09
CA ILE A 147 0.28 0.85 -15.28
C ILE A 147 0.10 0.04 -14.00
N SER A 148 0.53 0.60 -12.87
CA SER A 148 0.37 -0.04 -11.57
C SER A 148 -1.10 -0.28 -11.22
N GLY A 149 -1.99 0.66 -11.55
CA GLY A 149 -3.42 0.53 -11.26
C GLY A 149 -4.11 -0.55 -12.10
N VAL A 150 -3.75 -0.68 -13.38
CA VAL A 150 -4.24 -1.77 -14.25
C VAL A 150 -3.75 -3.12 -13.75
N PHE A 151 -2.47 -3.24 -13.44
CA PHE A 151 -1.89 -4.49 -12.92
C PHE A 151 -2.52 -4.87 -11.59
N TRP A 152 -2.68 -3.89 -10.70
CA TRP A 152 -3.29 -4.10 -9.40
C TRP A 152 -4.77 -4.51 -9.50
N ALA A 153 -5.53 -3.91 -10.42
CA ALA A 153 -6.93 -4.28 -10.66
C ALA A 153 -7.07 -5.72 -11.19
N ILE A 154 -6.26 -6.09 -12.18
CA ILE A 154 -6.29 -7.45 -12.75
C ILE A 154 -5.86 -8.48 -11.72
N TRP A 155 -4.85 -8.17 -10.89
CA TRP A 155 -4.43 -9.04 -9.80
C TRP A 155 -5.56 -9.33 -8.80
N HIS A 156 -6.43 -8.37 -8.52
CA HIS A 156 -7.60 -8.57 -7.66
C HIS A 156 -8.65 -9.53 -8.23
N LEU A 157 -8.67 -9.82 -9.54
CA LEU A 157 -9.50 -10.89 -10.09
C LEU A 157 -9.15 -12.26 -9.46
N LEU A 158 -7.91 -12.40 -9.00
CA LEU A 158 -7.45 -13.58 -8.30
C LEU A 158 -7.70 -13.50 -6.80
N ILE A 159 -8.34 -12.48 -6.24
CA ILE A 159 -8.52 -12.29 -4.79
C ILE A 159 -10.00 -12.17 -4.43
N PHE A 160 -10.73 -11.30 -5.11
CA PHE A 160 -12.15 -11.14 -4.84
C PHE A 160 -12.98 -12.22 -5.55
N SER A 161 -14.06 -12.65 -4.91
CA SER A 161 -15.04 -13.56 -5.50
C SER A 161 -15.88 -12.86 -6.57
N ASP A 162 -16.20 -11.59 -6.35
CA ASP A 162 -16.94 -10.73 -7.25
C ASP A 162 -16.65 -9.24 -6.96
N PHE A 163 -17.20 -8.36 -7.77
CA PHE A 163 -16.99 -6.91 -7.70
C PHE A 163 -18.30 -6.14 -7.52
N LYS A 164 -19.39 -6.79 -7.08
CA LYS A 164 -20.72 -6.17 -7.00
C LYS A 164 -20.72 -4.97 -6.05
N GLN A 165 -20.00 -5.05 -4.94
CA GLN A 165 -19.85 -3.95 -3.97
C GLN A 165 -19.23 -2.68 -4.58
N TYR A 166 -18.48 -2.82 -5.68
CA TYR A 166 -17.85 -1.70 -6.40
C TYR A 166 -18.65 -1.24 -7.62
N GLY A 167 -19.80 -1.86 -7.92
CA GLY A 167 -20.54 -1.61 -9.17
C GLY A 167 -19.99 -2.36 -10.39
N GLY A 168 -19.21 -3.43 -10.16
CA GLY A 168 -18.61 -4.27 -11.20
C GLY A 168 -17.13 -3.99 -11.45
N PHE A 169 -16.48 -4.88 -12.20
CA PHE A 169 -15.02 -4.83 -12.42
C PHE A 169 -14.56 -3.56 -13.15
N GLY A 170 -15.36 -3.03 -14.09
CA GLY A 170 -15.01 -1.79 -14.81
C GLY A 170 -14.89 -0.57 -13.90
N VAL A 171 -15.82 -0.43 -12.94
CA VAL A 171 -15.78 0.65 -11.93
C VAL A 171 -14.62 0.43 -10.96
N PHE A 172 -14.40 -0.82 -10.53
CA PHE A 172 -13.25 -1.17 -9.70
C PHE A 172 -11.90 -0.89 -10.39
N LEU A 173 -11.77 -1.18 -11.69
CA LEU A 173 -10.58 -0.86 -12.48
C LEU A 173 -10.33 0.65 -12.52
N ALA A 174 -11.35 1.46 -12.78
CA ALA A 174 -11.24 2.91 -12.77
C ALA A 174 -10.80 3.42 -11.39
N PHE A 175 -11.39 2.87 -10.32
CA PHE A 175 -11.02 3.15 -8.95
C PHE A 175 -9.54 2.81 -8.67
N CYS A 176 -9.08 1.61 -9.05
CA CYS A 176 -7.69 1.19 -8.90
C CYS A 176 -6.72 2.11 -9.65
N ILE A 177 -7.06 2.56 -10.86
CA ILE A 177 -6.22 3.49 -11.63
C ILE A 177 -6.09 4.83 -10.91
N VAL A 178 -7.22 5.45 -10.53
CA VAL A 178 -7.23 6.75 -9.86
C VAL A 178 -6.47 6.68 -8.54
N PHE A 179 -6.79 5.68 -7.72
CA PHE A 179 -6.16 5.51 -6.41
C PHE A 179 -4.68 5.18 -6.55
N SER A 180 -4.31 4.40 -7.57
CA SER A 180 -2.93 4.08 -7.84
C SER A 180 -2.07 5.29 -8.18
N VAL A 181 -2.61 6.25 -8.92
CA VAL A 181 -1.92 7.53 -9.17
C VAL A 181 -1.65 8.28 -7.85
N ILE A 182 -2.60 8.28 -6.91
CA ILE A 182 -2.44 8.92 -5.59
C ILE A 182 -1.34 8.22 -4.78
N LEU A 183 -1.35 6.89 -4.73
CA LEU A 183 -0.34 6.11 -4.02
C LEU A 183 1.05 6.22 -4.67
N THR A 184 1.12 6.24 -5.99
CA THR A 184 2.39 6.51 -6.70
C THR A 184 2.89 7.94 -6.45
N PHE A 185 1.99 8.92 -6.34
CA PHE A 185 2.36 10.27 -5.94
C PHE A 185 2.95 10.29 -4.52
N SER A 186 2.28 9.65 -3.55
CA SER A 186 2.72 9.67 -2.17
C SER A 186 4.08 9.00 -1.97
N VAL A 187 4.34 7.87 -2.63
CA VAL A 187 5.66 7.20 -2.59
C VAL A 187 6.74 8.00 -3.32
N SER A 188 6.40 8.68 -4.43
CA SER A 188 7.38 9.48 -5.17
C SER A 188 7.91 10.65 -4.35
N LYS A 189 7.04 11.25 -3.52
CA LYS A 189 7.37 12.36 -2.63
C LYS A 189 8.11 11.89 -1.39
N SER A 190 7.60 10.84 -0.75
CA SER A 190 8.11 10.39 0.55
C SER A 190 9.32 9.48 0.47
N LYS A 191 9.45 8.74 -0.63
CA LYS A 191 10.35 7.59 -0.77
C LYS A 191 10.15 6.54 0.34
N ALA A 192 8.99 6.54 0.99
CA ALA A 192 8.63 5.68 2.11
C ALA A 192 7.47 4.78 1.70
N ILE A 193 7.60 3.45 1.85
CA ILE A 193 6.50 2.49 1.62
C ILE A 193 5.41 2.63 2.68
N LEU A 194 5.77 3.03 3.91
CA LEU A 194 4.81 3.19 5.00
C LEU A 194 3.72 4.23 4.68
N VAL A 195 4.06 5.26 3.90
CA VAL A 195 3.14 6.34 3.52
C VAL A 195 2.01 5.86 2.59
N PRO A 196 2.26 5.33 1.38
CA PRO A 196 1.20 4.75 0.56
C PRO A 196 0.49 3.60 1.27
N ALA A 197 1.16 2.78 2.07
CA ALA A 197 0.51 1.67 2.78
C ALA A 197 -0.53 2.17 3.80
N THR A 198 -0.22 3.27 4.49
CA THR A 198 -1.19 3.89 5.41
C THR A 198 -2.35 4.52 4.65
N ILE A 199 -2.09 5.21 3.53
CA ILE A 199 -3.16 5.78 2.69
C ILE A 199 -4.04 4.66 2.12
N HIS A 200 -3.46 3.54 1.70
CA HIS A 200 -4.20 2.36 1.26
C HIS A 200 -5.07 1.78 2.39
N THR A 201 -4.58 1.77 3.62
CA THR A 201 -5.36 1.31 4.78
C THR A 201 -6.62 2.14 5.04
N LEU A 202 -6.68 3.39 4.57
CA LEU A 202 -7.91 4.19 4.63
C LEU A 202 -9.06 3.59 3.82
N LEU A 203 -8.79 2.76 2.81
CA LEU A 203 -9.82 2.12 1.99
C LEU A 203 -10.63 1.05 2.74
N VAL A 204 -10.26 0.77 3.99
CA VAL A 204 -10.93 -0.24 4.80
C VAL A 204 -12.35 0.15 5.20
N SER A 205 -12.64 1.45 5.23
CA SER A 205 -13.96 2.00 5.54
C SER A 205 -14.13 3.32 4.83
N THR A 206 -15.36 3.69 4.50
CA THR A 206 -15.71 4.99 3.91
C THR A 206 -16.56 5.77 4.90
N ASN A 207 -15.92 6.50 5.81
CA ASN A 207 -16.58 7.28 6.85
C ASN A 207 -15.91 8.66 7.05
N ILE A 208 -16.44 9.46 7.98
CA ILE A 208 -15.90 10.81 8.25
C ILE A 208 -14.44 10.78 8.71
N VAL A 209 -14.03 9.77 9.48
CA VAL A 209 -12.63 9.60 9.94
C VAL A 209 -11.70 9.38 8.76
N THR A 210 -12.16 8.63 7.76
CA THR A 210 -11.43 8.40 6.50
C THR A 210 -11.15 9.72 5.80
N LEU A 211 -12.16 10.59 5.68
CA LEU A 211 -12.03 11.91 5.05
C LEU A 211 -11.08 12.83 5.83
N ILE A 212 -11.18 12.83 7.17
CA ILE A 212 -10.29 13.63 8.03
C ILE A 212 -8.84 13.16 7.88
N CYS A 213 -8.59 11.84 7.98
CA CYS A 213 -7.25 11.29 7.80
C CYS A 213 -6.70 11.59 6.42
N PHE A 214 -7.52 11.45 5.36
CA PHE A 214 -7.13 11.77 4.00
C PHE A 214 -6.73 13.24 3.84
N ALA A 215 -7.50 14.17 4.41
CA ALA A 215 -7.19 15.59 4.39
C ALA A 215 -5.86 15.90 5.11
N LEU A 216 -5.64 15.32 6.29
CA LEU A 216 -4.38 15.47 7.03
C LEU A 216 -3.19 14.91 6.25
N PHE A 217 -3.34 13.72 5.64
CA PHE A 217 -2.33 13.09 4.81
C PHE A 217 -1.99 13.94 3.58
N ALA A 218 -3.00 14.52 2.93
CA ALA A 218 -2.79 15.45 1.82
C ALA A 218 -1.97 16.67 2.26
N ILE A 219 -2.32 17.30 3.39
CA ILE A 219 -1.56 18.43 3.95
C ILE A 219 -0.09 18.05 4.20
N ILE A 220 0.16 16.90 4.82
CA ILE A 220 1.53 16.44 5.10
C ILE A 220 2.30 16.19 3.78
N LEU A 221 1.67 15.58 2.78
CA LEU A 221 2.30 15.33 1.47
C LEU A 221 2.60 16.62 0.70
N PHE A 222 1.67 17.58 0.68
CA PHE A 222 1.89 18.87 0.00
C PHE A 222 2.92 19.74 0.72
N THR A 223 3.12 19.53 2.02
CA THR A 223 4.15 20.20 2.83
C THR A 223 5.40 19.34 3.06
N TRP A 224 5.57 18.23 2.31
CA TRP A 224 6.61 17.23 2.57
C TRP A 224 8.03 17.80 2.59
N ASN A 225 8.35 18.69 1.65
CA ASN A 225 9.68 19.33 1.54
C ASN A 225 9.81 20.62 2.37
N LYS A 226 8.73 21.11 2.99
CA LYS A 226 8.82 22.27 3.86
C LYS A 226 9.42 21.82 5.20
N SER A 227 10.59 22.37 5.51
CA SER A 227 11.19 22.28 6.84
C SER A 227 10.53 23.31 7.74
N PHE A 228 10.04 22.87 8.90
CA PHE A 228 9.45 23.75 9.92
C PHE A 228 10.47 24.15 11.00
N THR A 229 11.72 23.69 10.91
CA THR A 229 12.77 24.01 11.87
C THR A 229 13.41 25.37 11.57
N LYS A 230 13.44 26.22 12.60
CA LYS A 230 13.91 27.61 12.57
C LYS A 230 15.37 27.75 12.12
N GLU A 231 16.21 26.76 12.40
CA GLU A 231 17.65 26.74 12.09
C GLU A 231 17.94 26.67 10.58
N GLU A 232 17.12 25.97 9.80
CA GLU A 232 17.31 25.82 8.34
C GLU A 232 16.79 27.02 7.54
N GLN A 233 15.94 27.84 8.15
CA GLN A 233 15.47 29.10 7.56
C GLN A 233 16.52 30.20 7.72
N LEU A 234 17.28 30.20 8.82
CA LEU A 234 18.37 31.13 9.06
C LEU A 234 19.57 30.84 8.17
N SER A 235 19.93 29.56 7.93
CA SER A 235 21.07 29.20 7.05
C SER A 235 20.83 29.46 5.55
N LYS A 236 19.60 29.79 5.14
CA LYS A 236 19.25 30.14 3.76
C LYS A 236 19.06 31.65 3.56
N ALA A 237 19.19 32.42 4.64
CA ALA A 237 19.09 33.88 4.64
C ALA A 237 20.46 34.57 4.78
N GLU A 238 21.54 33.79 4.94
CA GLU A 238 22.94 34.20 4.83
C GLU A 238 23.51 33.76 3.47
#